data_AF-A0A5D2X113-F1
#
_entry.id   AF-A0A5D2X113-F1
#
_cell.length_a   1.000
_cell.length_b   1.000
_cell.length_c   1.000
_cell.angle_alpha   90.00
_cell.angle_beta   90.00
_cell.angle_gamma   90.00
#
_symmetry.space_group_name_H-M   'P 1'
#
loop_
_entity.id
_entity.type
_entity.pdbx_description
1 polymer ?
#
loop_
_entity_poly.entity_id
_entity_poly.type
_entity_poly.pdbx_seq_one_letter_code
_entity_poly.pdbx_strand_id
1 'polypeptide(L)'
;MASSTTAFGSGVSTTALGLSSLKPIPTVGVATIIFPKPRRSSAMVVRVEGQTINPEIRKTEEKVVDSVVVTELSKPLTAYCRCWRSGTFPLCDGGHVKHNKATGDNVGPLLLKKQ
;
A
#
# COMPACT_ATOMS: atom_id res chain seq x y z
N MET A 1 1.29 37.39 -27.05
CA MET A 1 0.36 38.50 -26.72
C MET A 1 -0.06 38.31 -25.27
N ALA A 2 0.39 39.23 -24.41
CA ALA A 2 -0.08 39.34 -23.04
C ALA A 2 -1.48 39.96 -23.07
N SER A 3 -2.41 39.42 -22.27
CA SER A 3 -3.64 40.11 -21.92
C SER A 3 -3.89 39.91 -20.43
N SER A 4 -3.41 40.90 -19.69
CA SER A 4 -3.88 41.23 -18.35
C SER A 4 -5.31 41.73 -18.42
N THR A 5 -6.15 41.35 -17.46
CA THR A 5 -7.32 42.17 -17.12
C THR A 5 -7.61 42.08 -15.62
N THR A 6 -7.41 43.23 -14.98
CA THR A 6 -7.82 43.67 -13.66
C THR A 6 -9.35 43.76 -13.50
N ALA A 7 -9.85 43.56 -12.28
CA ALA A 7 -11.07 44.24 -11.82
C ALA A 7 -10.98 44.54 -10.32
N PHE A 8 -11.04 45.84 -10.01
CA PHE A 8 -11.00 46.48 -8.70
C PHE A 8 -12.42 46.87 -8.29
N GLY A 9 -12.73 46.72 -6.99
CA GLY A 9 -13.50 47.66 -6.18
C GLY A 9 -15.03 47.69 -6.30
N SER A 10 -15.70 47.77 -5.14
CA SER A 10 -16.70 48.81 -4.82
C SER A 10 -17.17 48.68 -3.36
N GLY A 11 -17.17 49.79 -2.61
CA GLY A 11 -17.87 49.95 -1.32
C GLY A 11 -19.40 49.88 -1.49
N VAL A 12 -20.25 50.06 -0.48
CA VAL A 12 -20.42 51.28 0.34
C VAL A 12 -21.49 51.00 1.44
N SER A 13 -21.40 51.74 2.56
CA SER A 13 -22.42 52.14 3.57
C SER A 13 -23.30 51.09 4.27
N THR A 14 -23.48 51.22 5.59
CA THR A 14 -24.43 52.19 6.20
C THR A 14 -24.31 52.15 7.72
N THR A 15 -24.41 53.33 8.33
CA THR A 15 -24.51 53.63 9.77
C THR A 15 -25.73 53.00 10.44
N ALA A 16 -25.59 52.54 11.69
CA ALA A 16 -26.72 52.38 12.61
C ALA A 16 -26.31 52.66 14.08
N LEU A 17 -26.76 53.84 14.52
CA LEU A 17 -27.31 54.23 15.84
C LEU A 17 -26.98 53.36 17.07
N GLY A 18 -26.44 54.03 18.08
CA GLY A 18 -26.17 53.47 19.40
C GLY A 18 -27.41 53.14 20.23
N LEU A 19 -27.15 52.38 21.30
CA LEU A 19 -28.02 52.31 22.46
C LEU A 19 -27.19 51.98 23.70
N SER A 20 -27.18 52.96 24.61
CA SER A 20 -26.99 52.94 26.06
C SER A 20 -26.19 51.83 26.77
N SER A 21 -25.22 52.33 27.55
CA SER A 21 -24.59 51.72 28.72
C SER A 21 -25.52 50.87 29.59
N LEU A 22 -25.13 49.61 29.78
CA LEU A 22 -25.49 48.83 30.95
C LEU A 22 -24.18 48.41 31.65
N LYS A 23 -24.07 48.77 32.94
CA LYS A 23 -22.92 48.48 33.79
C LYS A 23 -22.84 46.97 34.10
N PRO A 24 -21.65 46.34 34.08
CA PRO A 24 -21.50 44.94 34.45
C PRO A 24 -21.54 44.76 35.97
N ILE A 25 -22.28 43.75 36.42
CA ILE A 25 -22.31 43.24 37.80
C ILE A 25 -21.06 42.36 37.99
N PRO A 26 -20.33 42.42 39.12
CA PRO A 26 -19.24 41.50 39.38
C PRO A 26 -19.80 40.12 39.75
N THR A 27 -19.94 39.22 38.78
CA THR A 27 -20.16 37.80 39.03
C THR A 27 -18.83 37.18 39.46
N VAL A 28 -18.77 36.68 40.69
CA VAL A 28 -17.65 35.89 41.20
C VAL A 28 -17.51 34.65 40.31
N GLY A 29 -16.49 34.66 39.44
CA GLY A 29 -16.20 33.56 38.54
C GLY A 29 -15.66 32.36 39.30
N VAL A 30 -16.46 31.30 39.45
CA VAL A 30 -15.94 29.98 39.79
C VAL A 30 -15.18 29.49 38.56
N ALA A 31 -13.85 29.50 38.63
CA ALA A 31 -12.99 28.95 37.59
C ALA A 31 -13.17 27.43 37.52
N THR A 32 -14.04 26.95 36.63
CA THR A 32 -14.10 25.54 36.28
C THR A 32 -12.84 25.19 35.52
N ILE A 33 -11.96 24.40 36.13
CA ILE A 33 -10.77 23.87 35.48
C ILE A 33 -11.24 22.87 34.42
N ILE A 34 -11.37 23.31 33.16
CA ILE A 34 -11.68 22.44 32.04
C ILE A 34 -10.40 21.66 31.72
N PHE A 35 -10.26 20.46 32.27
CA PHE A 35 -9.21 19.54 31.85
C PHE A 35 -9.46 19.14 30.39
N PRO A 36 -8.54 19.41 29.45
CA PRO A 36 -8.71 18.99 28.07
C PRO A 36 -8.77 17.45 28.03
N LYS A 37 -9.87 16.92 27.50
CA LYS A 37 -10.08 15.48 27.33
C LYS A 37 -8.91 14.93 26.50
N PRO A 38 -8.18 13.90 26.98
CA PRO A 38 -7.04 13.36 26.24
C PRO A 38 -7.52 12.92 24.86
N ARG A 39 -6.94 13.51 23.81
CA ARG A 39 -7.20 13.11 22.43
C ARG A 39 -6.73 11.67 22.30
N ARG A 40 -7.68 10.73 22.16
CA ARG A 40 -7.36 9.34 21.83
C ARG A 40 -6.57 9.34 20.53
N SER A 41 -5.27 9.12 20.60
CA SER A 41 -4.44 8.88 19.43
C SER A 41 -4.96 7.60 18.79
N SER A 42 -5.52 7.73 17.58
CA SER A 42 -5.91 6.59 16.77
C SER A 42 -4.64 5.77 16.47
N ALA A 43 -4.50 4.62 17.12
CA ALA A 43 -3.42 3.70 16.84
C ALA A 43 -3.54 3.24 15.38
N MET A 44 -2.51 3.55 14.57
CA MET A 44 -2.38 3.00 13.23
C MET A 44 -1.98 1.52 13.38
N VAL A 45 -2.91 0.62 13.08
CA VAL A 45 -2.63 -0.82 12.99
C VAL A 45 -2.09 -1.13 11.60
N VAL A 46 -0.80 -1.49 11.52
CA VAL A 46 -0.19 -2.02 10.30
C VAL A 46 -0.51 -3.51 10.23
N ARG A 47 -1.29 -3.92 9.22
CA ARG A 47 -1.56 -5.33 8.94
C ARG A 47 -0.46 -5.88 8.03
N VAL A 48 0.39 -6.74 8.58
CA VAL A 48 1.38 -7.48 7.78
C VAL A 48 0.75 -8.80 7.37
N GLU A 49 0.31 -8.88 6.12
CA GLU A 49 -0.15 -10.16 5.54
C GLU A 49 1.07 -10.91 5.01
N GLY A 50 1.24 -12.16 5.44
CA GLY A 50 2.30 -13.04 4.94
C GLY A 50 2.10 -13.29 3.45
N GLN A 51 3.15 -13.06 2.64
CA GLN A 51 3.09 -13.29 1.21
C GLN A 51 3.07 -14.79 0.91
N THR A 52 2.10 -15.24 0.13
CA THR A 52 2.03 -16.63 -0.35
C THR A 52 3.10 -16.86 -1.42
N ILE A 53 3.75 -18.03 -1.37
CA ILE A 53 4.81 -18.38 -2.33
C ILE A 53 4.22 -18.54 -3.73
N ASN A 54 3.13 -19.30 -3.85
CA ASN A 54 2.39 -19.49 -5.09
C ASN A 54 1.24 -18.47 -5.15
N PRO A 55 1.17 -17.54 -6.13
CA PRO A 55 0.12 -16.54 -6.23
C PRO A 55 -1.05 -17.05 -7.09
N GLU A 56 -0.78 -17.78 -8.18
CA GLU A 56 -1.79 -18.05 -9.22
C GLU A 56 -1.79 -19.49 -9.79
N ILE A 57 -0.71 -20.25 -9.61
CA ILE A 57 -0.54 -21.55 -10.29
C ILE A 57 -1.42 -22.61 -9.62
N ARG A 58 -2.34 -23.24 -10.38
CA ARG A 58 -3.10 -24.45 -9.99
C ARG A 58 -3.75 -24.36 -8.60
N LYS A 59 -4.39 -23.22 -8.28
CA LYS A 59 -5.02 -22.95 -6.97
C LYS A 59 -6.21 -23.83 -6.59
N THR A 60 -6.77 -24.55 -7.54
CA THR A 60 -7.82 -25.55 -7.31
C THR A 60 -7.29 -26.81 -6.65
N GLU A 61 -5.98 -27.06 -6.73
CA GLU A 61 -5.35 -28.22 -6.13
C GLU A 61 -4.88 -27.88 -4.71
N GLU A 62 -5.25 -28.72 -3.74
CA GLU A 62 -4.81 -28.58 -2.36
C GLU A 62 -3.27 -28.66 -2.26
N LYS A 63 -2.66 -29.49 -3.10
CA LYS A 63 -1.21 -29.67 -3.19
C LYS A 63 -0.79 -29.88 -4.64
N VAL A 64 -0.07 -28.90 -5.16
CA VAL A 64 0.50 -28.96 -6.51
C VAL A 64 1.81 -29.77 -6.46
N VAL A 65 1.86 -30.86 -7.21
CA VAL A 65 3.02 -31.75 -7.35
C VAL A 65 3.24 -32.05 -8.84
N ASP A 66 4.49 -32.02 -9.28
CA ASP A 66 4.89 -32.40 -10.64
C ASP A 66 5.91 -33.54 -10.58
N SER A 67 5.61 -34.62 -11.31
CA SER A 67 6.47 -35.80 -11.43
C SER A 67 7.11 -35.81 -12.80
N VAL A 68 8.42 -36.06 -12.84
CA VAL A 68 9.20 -36.08 -14.08
C VAL A 68 10.03 -37.35 -14.10
N VAL A 69 9.90 -38.13 -15.17
CA VAL A 69 10.74 -39.29 -15.40
C VAL A 69 12.02 -38.84 -16.10
N VAL A 70 13.18 -39.08 -15.46
CA VAL A 70 14.47 -38.54 -15.93
C VAL A 70 14.86 -39.05 -17.33
N THR A 71 14.40 -40.25 -17.70
CA THR A 71 14.69 -40.87 -19.00
C THR A 71 14.04 -40.14 -20.18
N GLU A 72 12.90 -39.49 -19.95
CA GLU A 72 12.09 -38.79 -20.95
C GLU A 72 12.58 -37.36 -21.24
N LEU A 73 13.60 -36.87 -20.52
CA LEU A 73 14.18 -35.57 -20.84
C LEU A 73 14.84 -35.63 -22.23
N SER A 74 14.34 -34.78 -23.12
CA SER A 74 14.87 -34.57 -24.46
C SER A 74 16.13 -33.70 -24.47
N LYS A 75 16.27 -32.80 -23.48
CA LYS A 75 17.43 -31.90 -23.36
C LYS A 75 18.46 -32.47 -22.38
N PRO A 76 19.76 -32.25 -22.63
CA PRO A 76 20.83 -32.66 -21.71
C PRO A 76 20.75 -31.92 -20.36
N LEU A 77 20.16 -30.72 -20.36
CA LEU A 77 19.93 -29.89 -19.18
C LEU A 77 18.51 -29.31 -19.25
N THR A 78 17.68 -29.63 -18.26
CA THR A 78 16.33 -29.08 -18.14
C THR A 78 16.20 -28.36 -16.80
N ALA A 79 15.71 -27.12 -16.85
CA ALA A 79 15.53 -26.28 -15.67
C ALA A 79 14.07 -26.31 -15.19
N TYR A 80 13.86 -26.62 -13.92
CA TYR A 80 12.55 -26.66 -13.26
C TYR A 80 12.38 -25.47 -12.31
N CYS A 81 11.19 -24.90 -12.29
CA CYS A 81 10.85 -23.74 -11.49
C CYS A 81 10.78 -24.11 -10.00
N ARG A 82 11.30 -23.22 -9.15
CA ARG A 82 11.10 -23.26 -7.69
C ARG A 82 10.51 -21.96 -7.12
N CYS A 83 10.35 -20.94 -7.97
CA CYS A 83 9.89 -19.62 -7.53
C CYS A 83 8.38 -19.39 -7.69
N TRP A 84 7.65 -20.31 -8.34
CA TRP A 84 6.20 -20.15 -8.61
C TRP A 84 5.84 -18.86 -9.35
N ARG A 85 6.76 -18.35 -10.18
CA ARG A 85 6.56 -17.16 -11.04
C ARG A 85 6.75 -17.47 -12.52
N SER A 86 6.85 -18.75 -12.87
CA SER A 86 7.08 -19.16 -14.25
C SER A 86 5.77 -19.29 -15.01
N GLY A 87 5.71 -18.70 -16.21
CA GLY A 87 4.56 -18.86 -17.10
C GLY A 87 4.49 -20.24 -17.75
N THR A 88 5.60 -20.98 -17.76
CA THR A 88 5.68 -22.36 -18.28
C THR A 88 5.86 -23.39 -17.17
N PHE A 89 5.38 -23.08 -15.97
CA PHE A 89 5.43 -23.98 -14.81
C PHE A 89 4.92 -25.39 -15.21
N PRO A 90 5.67 -26.46 -14.92
CA PRO A 90 6.76 -26.58 -13.93
C PRO A 90 8.18 -26.23 -14.43
N LEU A 91 8.36 -25.86 -15.70
CA LEU A 91 9.66 -25.47 -16.23
C LEU A 91 10.06 -24.07 -15.78
N CYS A 92 11.36 -23.76 -15.85
CA CYS A 92 11.87 -22.42 -15.58
C CYS A 92 12.01 -21.61 -16.88
N ASP A 93 11.33 -20.46 -16.92
CA ASP A 93 11.39 -19.44 -17.99
C ASP A 93 12.22 -18.19 -17.61
N GLY A 94 12.82 -18.18 -16.41
CA GLY A 94 13.56 -17.03 -15.90
C GLY A 94 12.75 -16.05 -15.04
N GLY A 95 11.47 -16.32 -14.76
CA GLY A 95 10.63 -15.47 -13.90
C GLY A 95 11.22 -15.19 -12.50
N HIS A 96 12.07 -16.09 -11.98
CA HIS A 96 12.79 -15.90 -10.71
C HIS A 96 13.68 -14.63 -10.69
N VAL A 97 14.23 -14.21 -11.82
CA VAL A 97 15.09 -13.01 -11.88
C VAL A 97 14.30 -11.74 -11.55
N LYS A 98 13.08 -11.63 -12.10
CA LYS A 98 12.18 -10.49 -11.84
C LYS A 98 11.74 -10.49 -10.38
N HIS A 99 11.40 -11.67 -9.84
CA HIS A 99 11.05 -11.83 -8.44
C HIS A 99 12.19 -11.40 -7.52
N ASN A 100 13.38 -11.97 -7.68
CA ASN A 100 14.56 -11.65 -6.88
C ASN A 100 14.87 -10.14 -6.89
N LYS A 101 14.77 -9.48 -8.05
CA LYS A 101 14.98 -8.03 -8.15
C LYS A 101 13.93 -7.21 -7.41
N ALA A 102 12.67 -7.63 -7.42
CA ALA A 102 11.56 -6.90 -6.81
C ALA A 102 11.48 -7.10 -5.29
N THR A 103 11.80 -8.31 -4.80
CA THR A 103 11.65 -8.68 -3.39
C THR A 103 12.98 -8.70 -2.62
N GLY A 104 14.13 -8.69 -3.31
CA GLY A 104 15.43 -8.91 -2.71
C GLY A 104 15.72 -10.39 -2.41
N ASP A 105 14.95 -11.31 -3.00
CA ASP A 105 15.10 -12.75 -2.83
C ASP A 105 16.26 -13.32 -3.68
N ASN A 106 16.64 -14.57 -3.44
CA ASN A 106 17.77 -15.24 -4.09
C ASN A 106 17.42 -16.64 -4.62
N VAL A 107 16.16 -16.87 -4.99
CA VAL A 107 15.71 -18.17 -5.53
C VAL A 107 16.20 -18.41 -6.96
N GLY A 108 16.32 -19.69 -7.31
CA GLY A 108 16.73 -20.13 -8.66
C GLY A 108 16.19 -21.52 -9.00
N PRO A 109 16.29 -21.95 -10.27
CA PRO A 109 15.72 -23.21 -10.74
C PRO A 109 16.47 -24.44 -10.21
N LEU A 110 15.83 -25.59 -10.29
CA LEU A 110 16.48 -26.90 -10.17
C LEU A 110 16.93 -27.35 -11.56
N LEU A 111 18.21 -27.64 -11.73
CA LEU A 111 18.76 -28.11 -13.00
C LEU A 111 18.88 -29.64 -12.99
N LEU A 112 18.11 -30.30 -13.84
CA LEU A 112 18.23 -31.75 -14.08
C LEU A 112 19.15 -31.98 -15.28
N LYS A 113 20.22 -32.74 -15.06
CA LYS A 113 21.17 -33.15 -16.10
C LYS A 113 20.95 -34.60 -16.45
N LYS A 114 20.83 -34.91 -17.73
CA LYS A 114 20.90 -36.28 -18.23
C LYS A 114 22.38 -36.70 -18.22
N GLN A 115 22.70 -37.73 -17.42
CA GLN A 115 24.01 -38.38 -17.43
C GLN A 115 24.05 -39.42 -18.55
#